data_AF-A0A837IT86-F1
#
_entry.id   AF-A0A837IT86-F1
#
_cell.length_a   1.000
_cell.length_b   1.000
_cell.length_c   1.000
_cell.angle_alpha   90.00
_cell.angle_beta   90.00
_cell.angle_gamma   90.00
#
_symmetry.space_group_name_H-M   'P 1'
#
loop_
_entity.id
_entity.type
_entity.pdbx_description
1 polymer ?
#
loop_
_entity_poly.entity_id
_entity_poly.type
_entity_poly.pdbx_seq_one_letter_code
_entity_poly.pdbx_strand_id
1 'polypeptide(L)'
;MHISATKELPDYLKEQSQHVVGIDRGLRFLATAYDEHGKTLFFQGQEALRKRRKFKRLRQQLQSRGTKSAKRRLKKIGQRENRWMTDINHQLSKTLVNRYGVDTLFVLENLANVRFATEKVTKTQRYEQVSWAFY
;
A
#
# COMPACT_ATOMS: atom_id res chain seq x y z
N MET A 1 -16.17 19.22 14.78
CA MET A 1 -16.53 19.83 13.48
C MET A 1 -15.39 19.53 12.52
N HIS A 2 -15.63 18.88 11.38
CA HIS A 2 -14.61 18.68 10.34
C HIS A 2 -14.94 19.64 9.20
N ILE A 3 -14.01 20.54 8.88
CA ILE A 3 -14.13 21.47 7.76
C ILE A 3 -13.09 21.04 6.72
N SER A 4 -13.54 20.75 5.51
CA SER A 4 -12.68 20.43 4.37
C SER A 4 -12.52 21.66 3.48
N ALA A 5 -11.30 21.90 3.00
CA ALA A 5 -11.00 22.91 2.00
C ALA A 5 -10.35 22.25 0.78
N THR A 6 -10.72 22.72 -0.41
CA THR A 6 -10.16 22.26 -1.68
C THR A 6 -9.35 23.40 -2.27
N LYS A 7 -8.16 23.09 -2.79
CA LYS A 7 -7.31 24.05 -3.49
C LYS A 7 -7.08 23.53 -4.90
N GLU A 8 -7.32 24.39 -5.88
CA GLU A 8 -6.95 24.12 -7.27
C GLU A 8 -5.44 24.37 -7.45
N LEU A 9 -4.80 23.47 -8.19
CA LEU A 9 -3.41 23.57 -8.58
C LEU A 9 -3.38 23.75 -10.11
N PRO A 10 -2.38 24.50 -10.63
CA PRO A 10 -2.21 24.61 -12.09
C PRO A 10 -1.95 23.23 -12.71
N ASP A 11 -2.28 23.10 -13.99
CA ASP A 11 -2.01 21.88 -14.74
C ASP A 11 -0.50 21.59 -14.77
N TYR A 12 -0.18 20.30 -14.61
CA TYR A 12 1.20 19.83 -14.71
C TYR A 12 1.65 19.83 -16.18
N LEU A 13 2.78 20.48 -16.46
CA LEU A 13 3.44 20.46 -17.77
C LEU A 13 4.66 19.56 -17.72
N LYS A 14 4.81 18.68 -18.71
CA LYS A 14 5.92 17.71 -18.75
C LYS A 14 7.29 18.38 -18.81
N GLU A 15 7.39 19.58 -19.39
CA GLU A 15 8.66 20.33 -19.44
C GLU A 15 9.13 20.80 -18.06
N GLN A 16 8.26 20.79 -17.04
CA GLN A 16 8.62 21.17 -15.67
C GLN A 16 9.45 20.09 -14.97
N SER A 17 9.45 18.85 -15.46
CA SER A 17 10.13 17.75 -14.76
C SER A 17 11.63 17.73 -14.99
N GLN A 18 12.37 17.75 -13.88
CA GLN A 18 13.84 17.69 -13.85
C GLN A 18 14.35 16.28 -13.54
N HIS A 19 13.54 15.48 -12.84
CA HIS A 19 13.89 14.14 -12.38
C HIS A 19 12.83 13.12 -12.81
N VAL A 20 13.24 11.87 -13.09
CA VAL A 20 12.32 10.79 -13.49
C VAL A 20 12.62 9.54 -12.67
N VAL A 21 11.66 9.14 -11.86
CA VAL A 21 11.80 7.98 -10.96
C VAL A 21 10.74 6.95 -11.30
N GLY A 22 11.19 5.75 -11.70
CA GLY A 22 10.32 4.59 -11.86
C GLY A 22 10.00 3.95 -10.50
N ILE A 23 8.73 3.65 -10.24
CA ILE A 23 8.28 2.96 -9.02
C ILE A 23 7.58 1.65 -9.39
N ASP A 24 8.17 0.55 -8.96
CA ASP A 24 7.58 -0.79 -8.95
C ASP A 24 7.00 -1.10 -7.56
N ARG A 25 5.82 -1.74 -7.47
CA ARG A 25 5.14 -1.99 -6.19
C ARG A 25 4.85 -3.48 -6.02
N GLY A 26 5.20 -4.03 -4.87
CA GLY A 26 5.05 -5.47 -4.62
C GLY A 26 4.69 -5.86 -3.19
N LEU A 27 4.64 -7.18 -2.98
CA LEU A 27 4.46 -7.78 -1.65
C LEU A 27 5.77 -7.83 -0.87
N ARG A 28 6.86 -8.23 -1.53
CA ARG A 28 8.20 -8.33 -0.93
C ARG A 28 8.76 -6.95 -0.63
N PHE A 29 8.60 -6.03 -1.57
CA PHE A 29 8.95 -4.62 -1.43
C PHE A 29 7.69 -3.79 -1.65
N LEU A 30 7.33 -2.93 -0.69
CA LEU A 30 6.19 -2.03 -0.81
C LEU A 30 6.33 -1.11 -2.03
N ALA A 31 7.56 -0.65 -2.25
CA ALA A 31 7.99 0.05 -3.44
C ALA A 31 9.46 -0.26 -3.70
N THR A 32 9.82 -0.23 -4.98
CA THR A 32 11.20 -0.19 -5.48
C THR A 32 11.28 1.05 -6.37
N ALA A 33 12.12 2.01 -6.01
CA ALA A 33 12.32 3.23 -6.77
C ALA A 33 13.64 3.15 -7.54
N TYR A 34 13.61 3.42 -8.84
CA TYR A 34 14.78 3.47 -9.72
C TYR A 34 14.89 4.86 -10.32
N ASP A 35 16.02 5.53 -10.10
CA ASP A 35 16.23 6.91 -10.56
C ASP A 35 17.04 7.00 -11.86
N GLU A 36 17.05 8.18 -12.48
CA GLU A 36 17.79 8.43 -13.72
C GLU A 36 19.32 8.26 -13.58
N HIS A 37 19.85 8.19 -12.37
CA HIS A 37 21.27 7.96 -12.09
C HIS A 37 21.61 6.47 -11.93
N GLY A 38 20.65 5.57 -12.15
CA GLY A 38 20.83 4.13 -12.04
C GLY A 38 20.84 3.63 -10.60
N LYS A 39 20.43 4.43 -9.61
CA LYS A 39 20.33 4.00 -8.22
C LYS A 39 18.96 3.41 -7.94
N THR A 40 18.95 2.34 -7.16
CA THR A 40 17.73 1.66 -6.74
C THR A 40 17.53 1.77 -5.24
N LEU A 41 16.33 2.15 -4.81
CA LEU A 41 15.91 2.19 -3.41
C LEU A 41 14.80 1.17 -3.16
N PHE A 42 14.98 0.35 -2.13
CA PHE A 42 14.04 -0.72 -1.78
C PHE A 42 13.32 -0.43 -0.47
N PHE A 43 11.99 -0.58 -0.45
CA PHE A 43 11.18 -0.43 0.75
C PHE A 43 10.61 -1.78 1.18
N GLN A 44 11.15 -2.35 2.26
CA GLN A 44 10.82 -3.71 2.71
C GLN A 44 9.34 -3.87 3.09
N GLY A 45 8.68 -4.90 2.54
CA GLY A 45 7.28 -5.22 2.81
C GLY A 45 7.04 -6.29 3.88
N GLN A 46 8.11 -6.87 4.44
CA GLN A 46 8.03 -8.02 5.36
C GLN A 46 7.21 -7.73 6.63
N GLU A 47 7.36 -6.53 7.21
CA GLU A 47 6.60 -6.11 8.38
C GLU A 47 5.10 -5.99 8.08
N ALA A 48 4.75 -5.45 6.91
CA ALA A 48 3.37 -5.38 6.45
C ALA A 48 2.77 -6.77 6.23
N LEU A 49 3.51 -7.66 5.56
CA LEU A 49 3.11 -9.06 5.41
C LEU A 49 2.89 -9.74 6.77
N ARG A 50 3.82 -9.60 7.71
CA ARG A 50 3.72 -10.19 9.06
C ARG A 50 2.49 -9.69 9.80
N LYS A 51 2.22 -8.39 9.76
CA LYS A 51 1.06 -7.78 10.41
C LYS A 51 -0.25 -8.25 9.79
N ARG A 52 -0.34 -8.31 8.46
CA ARG A 52 -1.53 -8.82 7.76
C ARG A 52 -1.81 -10.28 8.10
N ARG A 53 -0.78 -11.14 8.09
CA ARG A 53 -0.89 -12.55 8.53
C ARG A 53 -1.44 -12.65 9.96
N LYS A 54 -0.98 -11.79 10.88
CA LYS A 54 -1.48 -11.74 12.26
C LYS A 54 -2.96 -11.36 12.33
N PHE A 55 -3.39 -10.33 11.59
CA PHE A 55 -4.79 -9.91 11.55
C PHE A 55 -5.70 -10.96 10.89
N LYS A 56 -5.24 -11.61 9.80
CA LYS A 56 -5.94 -12.72 9.16
C LYS A 56 -6.21 -13.85 10.15
N ARG A 57 -5.17 -14.35 10.83
CA ARG A 57 -5.27 -15.42 11.83
C ARG A 57 -6.21 -15.03 12.97
N LEU A 58 -6.10 -13.80 13.46
CA LEU A 58 -6.98 -13.29 14.51
C LEU A 58 -8.45 -13.28 14.07
N ARG A 59 -8.75 -12.82 12.85
CA ARG A 59 -10.13 -12.84 12.32
C ARG A 59 -10.65 -14.27 12.20
N GLN A 60 -9.85 -15.20 11.67
CA GLN A 60 -10.22 -16.61 11.56
C GLN A 60 -10.54 -17.22 12.93
N GLN A 61 -9.69 -17.00 13.94
CA GLN A 61 -9.91 -17.50 15.30
C GLN A 61 -11.16 -16.91 15.96
N LEU A 62 -11.44 -15.63 15.75
CA LEU A 62 -12.63 -15.00 16.31
C LEU A 62 -13.91 -15.44 15.59
N GLN A 63 -13.84 -15.62 14.27
CA GLN A 63 -14.95 -16.12 13.46
C GLN A 63 -15.31 -17.56 13.83
N SER A 64 -14.31 -18.44 14.02
CA SER A 64 -14.57 -19.83 14.42
C SER A 64 -15.20 -19.96 15.80
N ARG A 65 -14.89 -19.05 16.73
CA ARG A 65 -15.48 -19.06 18.09
C ARG A 65 -16.98 -18.71 18.11
N GLY A 66 -17.46 -17.86 17.20
CA GLY A 66 -18.90 -17.52 17.07
C GLY A 66 -19.57 -16.78 18.25
N THR A 67 -18.89 -16.58 19.39
CA THR A 67 -19.50 -16.00 20.60
C THR A 67 -19.78 -14.49 20.50
N LYS A 68 -20.67 -13.97 21.36
CA LYS A 68 -20.92 -12.52 21.48
C LYS A 68 -19.64 -11.73 21.77
N SER A 69 -18.75 -12.24 22.63
CA SER A 69 -17.46 -11.60 22.93
C SER A 69 -16.52 -11.61 21.72
N ALA A 70 -16.49 -12.69 20.94
CA ALA A 70 -15.70 -12.76 19.71
C ALA A 70 -16.20 -11.77 18.64
N LYS A 71 -17.53 -11.64 18.45
CA LYS A 71 -18.14 -10.64 17.57
C LYS A 71 -17.81 -9.20 18.00
N ARG A 72 -17.89 -8.90 19.31
CA ARG A 72 -17.46 -7.59 19.87
C ARG A 72 -15.98 -7.32 19.60
N ARG A 73 -15.12 -8.34 19.72
CA ARG A 73 -13.69 -8.20 19.40
C ARG A 73 -13.45 -7.96 17.91
N LEU A 74 -14.17 -8.63 17.01
CA LEU A 74 -14.12 -8.37 15.56
C LEU A 74 -14.50 -6.92 15.25
N LYS A 75 -15.57 -6.40 15.86
CA LYS A 75 -15.97 -4.98 15.73
C LYS A 75 -14.88 -4.04 16.25
N LYS A 76 -14.26 -4.37 17.39
CA LYS A 76 -13.17 -3.57 17.99
C LYS A 76 -11.92 -3.52 17.13
N ILE A 77 -11.53 -4.62 16.48
CA ILE A 77 -10.36 -4.60 15.57
C ILE A 77 -10.69 -3.85 14.26
N GLY A 78 -11.91 -3.98 13.74
CA GLY A 78 -12.43 -3.23 12.61
C GLY A 78 -11.42 -3.05 11.46
N GLN A 79 -11.23 -1.79 11.06
CA GLN A 79 -10.31 -1.36 9.99
C GLN A 79 -8.92 -0.96 10.52
N ARG A 80 -8.51 -1.39 11.72
CA ARG A 80 -7.22 -0.99 12.32
C ARG A 80 -6.02 -1.38 11.46
N GLU A 81 -6.10 -2.53 10.79
CA GLU A 81 -5.09 -2.97 9.83
C GLU A 81 -5.01 -2.05 8.61
N ASN A 82 -6.16 -1.69 8.02
CA ASN A 82 -6.22 -0.81 6.86
C ASN A 82 -5.65 0.57 7.20
N ARG A 83 -6.09 1.18 8.31
CA ARG A 83 -5.55 2.47 8.75
C ARG A 83 -4.04 2.45 8.95
N TRP A 84 -3.51 1.35 9.50
CA TRP A 84 -2.07 1.19 9.63
C TRP A 84 -1.37 1.07 8.28
N MET A 85 -1.93 0.33 7.31
CA MET A 85 -1.37 0.26 5.96
C MET A 85 -1.41 1.63 5.26
N THR A 86 -2.50 2.37 5.41
CA THR A 86 -2.65 3.73 4.88
C THR A 86 -1.58 4.66 5.44
N ASP A 87 -1.30 4.60 6.74
CA ASP A 87 -0.23 5.38 7.38
C ASP A 87 1.15 5.02 6.82
N ILE A 88 1.46 3.72 6.67
CA ILE A 88 2.72 3.27 6.04
C ILE A 88 2.83 3.77 4.59
N ASN A 89 1.77 3.66 3.79
CA ASN A 89 1.76 4.17 2.42
C ASN A 89 1.99 5.70 2.39
N HIS A 90 1.36 6.44 3.29
CA HIS A 90 1.53 7.88 3.38
C HIS A 90 2.97 8.27 3.74
N GLN A 91 3.56 7.59 4.73
CA GLN A 91 4.97 7.78 5.11
C GLN A 91 5.89 7.49 3.92
N LEU A 92 5.64 6.39 3.20
CA LEU A 92 6.41 6.00 2.02
C LEU A 92 6.34 7.06 0.91
N SER A 93 5.13 7.52 0.55
CA SER A 93 4.95 8.59 -0.43
C SER A 93 5.67 9.86 -0.01
N LYS A 94 5.58 10.24 1.27
CA LYS A 94 6.29 11.41 1.81
C LYS A 94 7.80 11.25 1.75
N THR A 95 8.32 10.06 2.07
CA THR A 95 9.76 9.76 1.96
C THR A 95 10.24 9.87 0.52
N LEU A 96 9.48 9.37 -0.46
CA LEU A 96 9.83 9.47 -1.88
C LEU A 96 9.88 10.93 -2.35
N VAL A 97 8.82 11.70 -2.07
CA VAL A 97 8.75 13.13 -2.44
C VAL A 97 9.87 13.92 -1.77
N ASN A 98 10.13 13.69 -0.47
CA ASN A 98 11.21 14.37 0.23
C ASN A 98 12.61 14.00 -0.28
N ARG A 99 12.77 12.77 -0.81
CA ARG A 99 14.07 12.27 -1.26
C ARG A 99 14.46 12.82 -2.63
N TYR A 100 13.53 12.80 -3.58
CA TYR A 100 13.80 13.19 -4.96
C TYR A 100 13.51 14.67 -5.22
N GLY A 101 12.73 15.31 -4.36
CA GLY A 101 12.53 16.76 -4.37
C GLY A 101 11.40 17.21 -5.29
N VAL A 102 11.36 18.52 -5.52
CA VAL A 102 10.39 19.16 -6.42
C VAL A 102 10.65 18.73 -7.86
N ASP A 103 9.65 18.92 -8.72
CA ASP A 103 9.78 18.68 -10.17
C ASP A 103 10.16 17.24 -10.56
N THR A 104 9.92 16.28 -9.67
CA THR A 104 10.13 14.85 -9.95
C THR A 104 8.89 14.22 -10.57
N LEU A 105 9.04 13.61 -11.74
CA LEU A 105 8.04 12.75 -12.34
C LEU A 105 8.18 11.32 -11.80
N PHE A 106 7.21 10.89 -11.00
CA PHE A 106 7.11 9.50 -10.55
C PHE A 106 6.31 8.68 -11.56
N VAL A 107 6.95 7.71 -12.20
CA VAL A 107 6.30 6.79 -13.13
C VAL A 107 5.93 5.51 -12.39
N LEU A 108 4.64 5.22 -12.29
CA LEU A 108 4.14 4.01 -11.65
C LEU A 108 3.67 3.01 -12.69
N GLU A 109 3.91 1.73 -12.44
CA GLU A 109 3.29 0.66 -13.23
C GLU A 109 1.75 0.65 -13.12
N ASN A 110 1.11 0.37 -14.26
CA ASN A 110 -0.33 0.17 -14.30
C ASN A 110 -0.68 -1.25 -13.84
N LEU A 111 -1.08 -1.37 -12.58
CA LEU A 111 -1.51 -2.63 -11.98
C LEU A 111 -3.00 -2.96 -12.20
N ALA A 112 -3.66 -2.30 -13.17
CA ALA A 112 -4.98 -2.72 -13.60
C ALA A 112 -4.97 -4.21 -13.94
N ASN A 113 -5.97 -4.96 -13.46
CA ASN A 113 -6.16 -6.39 -13.72
C ASN A 113 -5.17 -7.38 -13.07
N VAL A 114 -4.20 -6.93 -12.24
CA VAL A 114 -3.29 -7.86 -11.52
C VAL A 114 -4.04 -8.84 -10.62
N ARG A 115 -5.22 -8.45 -10.12
CA ARG A 115 -6.09 -9.33 -9.32
C ARG A 115 -6.53 -10.59 -10.08
N PHE A 116 -6.80 -10.51 -11.37
CA PHE A 116 -7.18 -11.68 -12.17
C PHE A 116 -6.01 -12.65 -12.38
N ALA A 117 -4.78 -12.14 -12.55
CA ALA A 117 -3.58 -12.97 -12.62
C ALA A 117 -3.31 -13.70 -11.29
N THR A 118 -3.59 -13.00 -10.19
CA THR A 118 -3.44 -13.46 -8.80
C THR A 118 -4.42 -14.58 -8.39
N GLU A 119 -5.55 -14.73 -9.09
CA GLU A 119 -6.55 -15.76 -8.76
C GLU A 119 -6.11 -17.19 -9.14
N LYS A 120 -5.10 -17.32 -10.02
CA LYS A 120 -4.48 -18.59 -10.41
C LYS A 120 -3.60 -19.23 -9.32
N VAL A 121 -3.47 -18.58 -8.17
CA VAL A 121 -2.60 -18.99 -7.07
C VAL A 121 -3.36 -19.87 -6.09
N THR A 122 -2.63 -20.78 -5.42
CA THR A 122 -3.14 -21.66 -4.36
C THR A 122 -3.95 -20.88 -3.31
N LYS A 123 -5.06 -21.48 -2.83
CA LYS A 123 -6.02 -20.86 -1.91
C LYS A 123 -5.36 -20.33 -0.61
N THR A 124 -4.27 -20.96 -0.19
CA THR A 124 -3.49 -20.58 1.00
C THR A 124 -2.76 -19.25 0.82
N GLN A 125 -2.15 -19.03 -0.35
CA GLN A 125 -1.40 -17.83 -0.71
C GLN A 125 -2.29 -16.70 -1.26
N ARG A 126 -3.45 -17.05 -1.81
CA ARG A 126 -4.39 -16.10 -2.45
C ARG A 126 -4.64 -14.86 -1.61
N TYR A 127 -4.96 -15.02 -0.31
CA TYR A 127 -5.24 -13.89 0.58
C TYR A 127 -4.12 -12.84 0.58
N GLU A 128 -2.86 -13.25 0.59
CA GLU A 128 -1.73 -12.29 0.65
C GLU A 128 -1.62 -11.48 -0.63
N GLN A 129 -1.94 -12.10 -1.76
CA GLN A 129 -1.89 -11.43 -3.05
C GLN A 129 -3.12 -10.54 -3.31
N VAL A 130 -4.35 -10.97 -2.98
CA VAL A 130 -5.56 -10.16 -3.23
C VAL A 130 -5.85 -9.11 -2.15
N SER A 131 -5.34 -9.27 -0.93
CA SER A 131 -5.57 -8.29 0.14
C SER A 131 -4.66 -7.07 0.07
N TRP A 132 -3.75 -7.02 -0.90
CA TRP A 132 -2.80 -5.93 -1.02
C TRP A 132 -3.44 -4.65 -1.55
N ALA A 133 -2.99 -3.53 -0.99
CA ALA A 133 -3.55 -2.21 -1.23
C ALA A 133 -2.83 -1.54 -2.41
N PHE A 134 -2.95 -2.10 -3.61
CA PHE A 134 -2.53 -1.40 -4.83
C PHE A 134 -3.46 -0.23 -5.23
N TYR A 135 -4.47 0.06 -4.38
CA TYR A 135 -5.52 1.07 -4.53
C TYR A 135 -5.77 1.74 -3.18
#